data_AF-A0A9D5MEM8-F1
#
_entry.id   AF-A0A9D5MEM8-F1
#
_cell.length_a   1.000
_cell.length_b   1.000
_cell.length_c   1.000
_cell.angle_alpha   90.00
_cell.angle_beta   90.00
_cell.angle_gamma   90.00
#
_symmetry.space_group_name_H-M   'P 1'
#
loop_
_entity.id
_entity.type
_entity.pdbx_description
1 polymer ?
#
loop_
_entity_poly.entity_id
_entity_poly.type
_entity_poly.pdbx_seq_one_letter_code
_entity_poly.pdbx_strand_id
1 'polypeptide(L)'
;MKKILTLALAVCMMLTALTLTASAEDFKLTMRLSHVFSPGEALCDYIDEACNSIREKTNGAIDIQTFPSGQIDVYKDAVMQVVNGANFISVEDPSYIGDYVPDFNVLAGPMMTSSIEEYEYLIHGDTVQEMIKKLEDYNIKVLALDYFFGYRFMKTNKEIYTP
;
A
#
# COMPACT_ATOMS: atom_id res chain seq x y z
N MET A 1 22.45 42.33 47.71
CA MET A 1 22.78 40.91 47.43
C MET A 1 21.54 40.06 47.12
N LYS A 2 20.46 40.13 47.91
CA LYS A 2 19.22 39.34 47.66
C LYS A 2 18.59 39.58 46.28
N LYS A 3 18.51 40.84 45.80
CA LYS A 3 17.93 41.18 44.48
C LYS A 3 18.76 40.74 43.26
N ILE A 4 20.08 40.59 43.42
CA ILE A 4 20.98 40.10 42.35
C ILE A 4 20.88 38.56 42.25
N LEU A 5 20.67 37.89 43.39
CA LEU A 5 20.46 36.45 43.45
C LEU A 5 19.10 36.02 42.85
N THR A 6 18.05 36.84 43.00
CA THR A 6 16.73 36.57 42.39
C THR A 6 16.73 36.72 40.87
N LEU A 7 17.54 37.65 40.33
CA LEU A 7 17.63 37.88 38.89
C LEU A 7 18.45 36.80 38.18
N ALA A 8 19.52 36.30 38.82
CA ALA A 8 20.32 35.19 38.29
C ALA A 8 19.55 33.85 38.24
N LEU A 9 18.65 33.61 39.22
CA LEU A 9 17.83 32.39 39.26
C LEU A 9 16.71 32.40 38.21
N ALA A 10 16.14 33.57 37.91
CA ALA A 10 15.13 33.74 36.86
C ALA A 10 15.71 33.60 35.44
N VAL A 11 16.96 34.03 35.23
CA VAL A 11 17.66 33.86 33.94
C VAL A 11 18.09 32.41 33.72
N CYS A 12 18.49 31.68 34.77
CA CYS A 12 18.75 30.24 34.68
C CYS A 12 17.48 29.42 34.39
N MET A 13 16.33 29.76 34.99
CA MET A 13 15.05 29.08 34.70
C MET A 13 14.52 29.34 33.29
N MET A 14 14.78 30.52 32.72
CA MET A 14 14.43 30.82 31.32
C MET A 14 15.36 30.15 30.30
N LEU A 15 16.62 29.85 30.66
CA LEU A 15 17.56 29.16 29.77
C LEU A 15 17.34 27.64 29.72
N THR A 16 16.76 27.05 30.77
CA THR A 16 16.43 25.61 30.81
C THR A 16 15.11 25.25 30.11
N ALA A 17 14.28 26.25 29.75
CA ALA A 17 13.03 26.02 29.02
C ALA A 17 13.23 25.95 27.50
N LEU A 18 14.45 26.13 26.98
CA LEU A 18 14.73 26.27 25.54
C LEU A 18 15.44 25.05 24.91
N THR A 19 15.63 23.94 25.61
CA THR A 19 16.45 22.82 25.09
C THR A 19 15.78 21.44 25.09
N LEU A 20 14.46 21.36 25.23
CA LEU A 20 13.70 20.12 24.99
C LEU A 20 12.57 20.29 23.98
N THR A 21 12.88 20.88 22.82
CA THR A 21 12.30 20.34 21.59
C THR A 21 13.32 19.33 21.07
N ALA A 22 13.21 18.09 21.56
CA ALA A 22 13.69 16.97 20.79
C ALA A 22 12.96 17.09 19.44
N SER A 23 13.66 17.57 18.40
CA SER A 23 13.15 17.42 17.04
C SER A 23 12.92 15.93 16.89
N ALA A 24 11.66 15.52 16.81
CA ALA A 24 11.33 14.25 16.20
C ALA A 24 12.13 14.24 14.89
N GLU A 25 12.99 13.25 14.68
CA GLU A 25 13.62 13.05 13.37
C GLU A 25 12.52 13.18 12.33
N ASP A 26 12.71 14.08 11.36
CA ASP A 26 11.77 14.26 10.26
C ASP A 26 11.69 12.94 9.50
N PHE A 27 10.72 12.10 9.85
CA PHE A 27 10.55 10.78 9.24
C PHE A 27 10.38 10.96 7.74
N LYS A 28 11.18 10.23 6.96
CA LYS A 28 11.14 10.22 5.50
C LYS A 28 11.18 8.78 4.99
N LEU A 29 10.22 8.45 4.13
CA LEU A 29 10.14 7.18 3.44
C LEU A 29 9.81 7.41 1.97
N THR A 30 10.65 6.88 1.08
CA THR A 30 10.39 6.83 -0.36
C THR A 30 10.21 5.38 -0.78
N MET A 31 9.11 5.10 -1.47
CA MET A 31 8.77 3.77 -2.00
C MET A 31 8.53 3.84 -3.50
N ARG A 32 8.75 2.72 -4.20
CA ARG A 32 8.39 2.54 -5.60
C ARG A 32 7.15 1.67 -5.68
N LEU A 33 6.16 2.06 -6.48
CA LEU A 33 4.94 1.31 -6.72
C LEU A 33 4.89 0.87 -8.17
N SER A 34 4.79 -0.44 -8.44
CA SER A 34 4.63 -0.96 -9.80
C SER A 34 3.24 -1.52 -10.07
N HIS A 35 2.79 -1.35 -11.31
CA HIS A 35 1.62 -2.00 -11.87
C HIS A 35 1.69 -2.05 -13.41
N VAL A 36 0.84 -2.87 -14.01
CA VAL A 36 0.83 -3.12 -15.47
C VAL A 36 -0.15 -2.24 -16.24
N PHE A 37 -1.08 -1.59 -15.55
CA PHE A 37 -2.07 -0.70 -16.17
C PHE A 37 -1.42 0.50 -16.87
N SER A 38 -2.00 0.88 -18.00
CA SER A 38 -1.58 2.00 -18.83
C SER A 38 -2.09 3.33 -18.28
N PRO A 39 -1.37 4.45 -18.50
CA PRO A 39 -1.88 5.78 -18.21
C PRO A 39 -3.24 6.02 -18.90
N GLY A 40 -4.21 6.56 -18.14
CA GLY A 40 -5.58 6.80 -18.60
C GLY A 40 -6.54 5.62 -18.40
N GLU A 41 -6.07 4.48 -17.89
CA GLU A 41 -6.96 3.47 -17.28
C GLU A 41 -7.37 3.92 -15.88
N ALA A 42 -8.64 3.76 -15.52
CA ALA A 42 -9.19 4.27 -14.25
C ALA A 42 -8.41 3.80 -13.02
N LEU A 43 -7.89 2.56 -13.05
CA LEU A 43 -7.10 2.03 -11.93
C LEU A 43 -5.76 2.76 -11.76
N CYS A 44 -5.12 3.19 -12.86
CA CYS A 44 -3.91 4.01 -12.80
C CYS A 44 -4.22 5.34 -12.08
N ASP A 45 -5.34 5.98 -12.43
CA ASP A 45 -5.75 7.26 -11.84
C ASP A 45 -6.04 7.11 -10.34
N TYR A 46 -6.72 6.04 -9.92
CA TYR A 46 -7.01 5.77 -8.51
C TYR A 46 -5.75 5.49 -7.68
N ILE A 47 -4.75 4.81 -8.26
CA ILE A 47 -3.46 4.57 -7.60
C ILE A 47 -2.72 5.89 -7.41
N ASP A 48 -2.65 6.72 -8.45
CA ASP A 48 -2.00 8.04 -8.38
C ASP A 48 -2.70 8.94 -7.35
N GLU A 49 -4.04 8.96 -7.31
CA GLU A 49 -4.81 9.70 -6.31
C GLU A 49 -4.50 9.23 -4.88
N ALA A 50 -4.46 7.91 -4.64
CA ALA A 50 -4.12 7.36 -3.34
C ALA A 50 -2.70 7.75 -2.90
N CYS A 51 -1.71 7.65 -3.80
CA CYS A 51 -0.32 8.05 -3.53
C CYS A 51 -0.19 9.54 -3.21
N ASN A 52 -0.88 10.40 -3.97
CA ASN A 52 -0.93 11.84 -3.71
C ASN A 52 -1.59 12.14 -2.37
N SER A 53 -2.71 11.48 -2.05
CA SER A 53 -3.41 11.65 -0.77
C SER A 53 -2.52 11.26 0.41
N ILE A 54 -1.74 10.17 0.29
CA ILE A 54 -0.77 9.76 1.31
C ILE A 54 0.31 10.83 1.49
N ARG A 55 0.87 11.34 0.38
CA ARG A 55 1.88 12.40 0.43
C ARG A 55 1.36 13.66 1.12
N GLU A 56 0.13 14.08 0.79
CA GLU A 56 -0.51 15.25 1.42
C GLU A 56 -0.76 15.04 2.91
N LYS A 57 -1.42 13.94 3.28
CA LYS A 57 -1.77 13.62 4.68
C LYS A 57 -0.54 13.43 5.56
N THR A 58 0.59 13.10 4.97
CA THR A 58 1.86 12.91 5.68
C THR A 58 2.79 14.12 5.59
N ASN A 59 2.34 15.26 5.04
CA ASN A 59 3.17 16.44 4.81
C ASN A 59 4.48 16.13 4.06
N GLY A 60 4.40 15.21 3.10
CA GLY A 60 5.54 14.72 2.31
C GLY A 60 6.54 13.89 3.10
N ALA A 61 6.15 13.32 4.24
CA ALA A 61 6.96 12.33 4.96
C ALA A 61 7.01 10.99 4.21
N ILE A 62 5.91 10.61 3.56
CA ILE A 62 5.85 9.43 2.70
C ILE A 62 5.70 9.87 1.24
N ASP A 63 6.60 9.39 0.38
CA ASP A 63 6.59 9.62 -1.06
C ASP A 63 6.55 8.28 -1.81
N ILE A 64 5.44 8.01 -2.49
CA ILE A 64 5.26 6.78 -3.28
C ILE A 64 5.34 7.16 -4.75
N GLN A 65 6.37 6.65 -5.44
CA GLN A 65 6.61 6.92 -6.85
C GLN A 65 5.96 5.83 -7.70
N THR A 66 5.00 6.18 -8.55
CA THR A 66 4.24 5.23 -9.38
C THR A 66 4.96 4.96 -10.71
N PHE A 67 5.02 3.69 -11.09
CA PHE A 67 5.65 3.18 -12.32
C PHE A 67 4.64 2.35 -13.11
N PRO A 68 3.80 2.99 -13.95
CA PRO A 68 2.76 2.30 -14.72
C PRO A 68 3.35 1.51 -15.90
N SER A 69 2.49 0.82 -16.65
CA SER A 69 2.84 0.11 -17.90
C SER A 69 4.00 -0.88 -17.79
N GLY A 70 4.24 -1.45 -16.60
CA GLY A 70 5.34 -2.38 -16.38
C GLY A 70 6.73 -1.81 -16.67
N GLN A 71 6.95 -0.54 -16.29
CA GLN A 71 8.27 0.12 -16.42
C GLN A 71 9.37 -0.50 -15.56
N ILE A 72 8.99 -1.17 -14.47
CA ILE A 72 9.89 -1.88 -13.53
C ILE A 72 9.32 -3.28 -13.28
N ASP A 73 9.88 -4.02 -12.33
CA ASP A 73 9.41 -5.37 -11.96
C ASP A 73 7.88 -5.40 -11.74
N VAL A 74 7.22 -6.39 -12.32
CA VAL A 74 5.76 -6.61 -12.29
C VAL A 74 5.45 -8.09 -12.01
N TYR A 75 4.18 -8.39 -11.75
CA TYR A 75 3.70 -9.74 -11.50
C TYR A 75 4.48 -10.39 -10.35
N LYS A 76 4.95 -11.63 -10.56
CA LYS A 76 5.73 -12.37 -9.56
C LYS A 76 7.03 -11.64 -9.16
N ASP A 77 7.68 -10.95 -10.09
CA ASP A 77 8.94 -10.24 -9.80
C ASP A 77 8.71 -9.05 -8.86
N ALA A 78 7.59 -8.34 -9.02
CA ALA A 78 7.18 -7.27 -8.10
C ALA A 78 6.89 -7.80 -6.69
N VAL A 79 6.17 -8.92 -6.58
CA VAL A 79 5.90 -9.54 -5.27
C VAL A 79 7.20 -10.00 -4.61
N MET A 80 8.18 -10.49 -5.38
CA MET A 80 9.50 -10.83 -4.82
C MET A 80 10.25 -9.62 -4.28
N GLN A 81 10.10 -8.43 -4.86
CA GLN A 81 10.68 -7.19 -4.27
C GLN A 81 10.11 -6.93 -2.87
N VAL A 82 8.79 -7.13 -2.69
CA VAL A 82 8.12 -6.98 -1.39
C VAL A 82 8.63 -8.01 -0.38
N VAL A 83 8.67 -9.29 -0.77
CA VAL A 83 9.15 -10.40 0.09
C VAL A 83 10.58 -10.18 0.57
N ASN A 84 11.43 -9.64 -0.30
CA ASN A 84 12.83 -9.33 0.00
C ASN A 84 13.01 -8.04 0.83
N GLY A 85 11.92 -7.37 1.23
CA GLY A 85 11.95 -6.19 2.10
C GLY A 85 12.39 -4.91 1.40
N ALA A 86 12.27 -4.81 0.07
CA ALA A 86 12.50 -3.56 -0.62
C ALA A 86 11.43 -2.52 -0.24
N ASN A 87 11.77 -1.23 -0.34
CA ASN A 87 10.78 -0.14 -0.27
C ASN A 87 9.93 -0.14 -1.54
N PHE A 88 9.02 -1.10 -1.63
CA PHE A 88 8.29 -1.45 -2.83
C PHE A 88 6.83 -1.76 -2.53
N ILE A 89 5.94 -1.30 -3.39
CA ILE A 89 4.52 -1.63 -3.38
C ILE A 89 4.21 -2.33 -4.71
N SER A 90 3.71 -3.55 -4.62
CA SER A 90 3.29 -4.33 -5.79
C SER A 90 1.77 -4.28 -5.87
N VAL A 91 1.22 -3.79 -6.98
CA VAL A 91 -0.22 -3.81 -7.23
C VAL A 91 -0.52 -4.90 -8.25
N GLU A 92 -0.94 -6.06 -7.75
CA GLU A 92 -1.13 -7.28 -8.54
C GLU A 92 -2.40 -8.03 -8.10
N ASP A 93 -2.87 -8.92 -8.97
CA ASP A 93 -3.99 -9.82 -8.67
C ASP A 93 -3.67 -10.77 -7.49
N PRO A 94 -4.64 -11.10 -6.61
CA PRO A 94 -4.42 -11.97 -5.46
C PRO A 94 -3.82 -13.36 -5.77
N SER A 95 -3.94 -13.88 -7.00
CA SER A 95 -3.30 -15.14 -7.37
C SER A 95 -1.77 -15.10 -7.27
N TYR A 96 -1.13 -13.93 -7.43
CA TYR A 96 0.34 -13.81 -7.33
C TYR A 96 0.88 -14.01 -5.92
N ILE A 97 0.08 -13.74 -4.89
CA ILE A 97 0.40 -14.05 -3.48
C ILE A 97 -0.03 -15.47 -3.09
N GLY A 98 -0.73 -16.18 -3.99
CA GLY A 98 -1.07 -17.60 -3.88
C GLY A 98 0.14 -18.54 -3.85
N ASP A 99 1.29 -18.12 -4.38
CA ASP A 99 2.54 -18.87 -4.27
C ASP A 99 3.06 -18.98 -2.81
N TYR A 100 2.64 -18.06 -1.93
CA TYR A 100 3.04 -18.01 -0.51
C TYR A 100 1.94 -18.54 0.40
N VAL A 101 0.69 -18.14 0.14
CA VAL A 101 -0.49 -18.63 0.85
C VAL A 101 -1.49 -19.15 -0.19
N PRO A 102 -1.49 -20.47 -0.50
CA PRO A 102 -2.26 -21.06 -1.61
C PRO A 102 -3.76 -20.77 -1.63
N ASP A 103 -4.35 -20.51 -0.45
CA ASP A 103 -5.76 -20.19 -0.31
C ASP A 103 -6.17 -18.93 -1.11
N PHE A 104 -5.25 -18.00 -1.38
CA PHE A 104 -5.53 -16.80 -2.18
C PHE A 104 -5.91 -17.10 -3.63
N ASN A 105 -5.54 -18.27 -4.16
CA ASN A 105 -5.94 -18.68 -5.51
C ASN A 105 -7.47 -18.81 -5.65
N VAL A 106 -8.18 -19.02 -4.54
CA VAL A 106 -9.65 -19.05 -4.53
C VAL A 106 -10.25 -17.69 -4.86
N LEU A 107 -9.59 -16.59 -4.47
CA LEU A 107 -10.09 -15.23 -4.75
C LEU A 107 -10.02 -14.87 -6.25
N ALA A 108 -9.09 -15.49 -6.98
CA ALA A 108 -8.98 -15.38 -8.43
C ALA A 108 -9.75 -16.50 -9.18
N GLY A 109 -10.52 -17.32 -8.46
CA GLY A 109 -11.29 -18.42 -9.02
C GLY A 109 -12.35 -17.90 -10.02
N PRO A 110 -12.55 -18.58 -11.16
CA PRO A 110 -13.54 -18.16 -12.14
C PRO A 110 -14.95 -18.28 -11.56
N MET A 111 -15.78 -17.25 -11.78
CA MET A 111 -17.21 -17.23 -11.40
C MET A 111 -17.46 -17.41 -9.90
N MET A 112 -16.51 -17.03 -9.05
CA MET A 112 -16.63 -17.16 -7.59
C MET A 112 -17.64 -16.19 -6.97
N THR A 113 -17.71 -14.96 -7.48
CA THR A 113 -18.65 -13.92 -7.02
C THR A 113 -19.47 -13.39 -8.19
N SER A 114 -20.68 -12.95 -7.90
CA SER A 114 -21.63 -12.41 -8.88
C SER A 114 -21.73 -10.88 -8.85
N SER A 115 -21.21 -10.23 -7.80
CA SER A 115 -21.18 -8.78 -7.67
C SER A 115 -19.91 -8.28 -6.97
N ILE A 116 -19.64 -6.98 -7.10
CA ILE A 116 -18.52 -6.34 -6.40
C ILE A 116 -18.77 -6.35 -4.89
N GLU A 117 -20.01 -6.13 -4.47
CA GLU A 117 -20.43 -6.13 -3.07
C GLU A 117 -20.27 -7.51 -2.42
N GLU A 118 -20.53 -8.59 -3.17
CA GLU A 118 -20.28 -9.96 -2.70
C GLU A 118 -18.78 -10.21 -2.51
N TYR A 119 -17.95 -9.73 -3.44
CA TYR A 119 -16.50 -9.83 -3.30
C TYR A 119 -15.98 -8.99 -2.12
N GLU A 120 -16.46 -7.76 -1.95
CA GLU A 120 -16.12 -6.88 -0.83
C GLU A 120 -16.50 -7.51 0.52
N TYR A 121 -17.71 -8.06 0.61
CA TYR A 121 -18.14 -8.81 1.80
C TYR A 121 -17.20 -9.99 2.10
N LEU A 122 -16.80 -10.74 1.06
CA LEU A 122 -15.93 -11.90 1.20
C LEU A 122 -14.54 -11.53 1.71
N ILE A 123 -13.90 -10.49 1.15
CA ILE A 123 -12.53 -10.12 1.54
C ILE A 123 -12.44 -9.54 2.96
N HIS A 124 -13.55 -9.04 3.50
CA HIS A 124 -13.64 -8.57 4.89
C HIS A 124 -14.03 -9.66 5.89
N GLY A 125 -14.40 -10.85 5.43
CA GLY A 125 -14.72 -11.98 6.30
C GLY A 125 -13.50 -12.55 7.03
N ASP A 126 -13.72 -13.13 8.22
CA ASP A 126 -12.68 -13.66 9.11
C ASP A 126 -11.70 -14.61 8.38
N THR A 127 -12.23 -15.47 7.51
CA THR A 127 -11.41 -16.41 6.72
C THR A 127 -10.34 -15.70 5.88
N VAL A 128 -10.72 -14.65 5.14
CA VAL A 128 -9.76 -13.91 4.30
C VAL A 128 -8.81 -13.08 5.15
N GLN A 129 -9.27 -12.55 6.28
CA GLN A 129 -8.41 -11.83 7.21
C GLN A 129 -7.35 -12.76 7.86
N GLU A 130 -7.70 -14.00 8.16
CA GLU A 130 -6.74 -15.03 8.59
C GLU A 130 -5.73 -15.36 7.48
N MET A 131 -6.18 -15.44 6.22
CA MET A 131 -5.28 -15.63 5.07
C MET A 131 -4.30 -14.45 4.93
N ILE A 132 -4.77 -13.22 5.04
CA ILE A 132 -3.93 -12.00 5.01
C ILE A 132 -2.87 -12.06 6.11
N LYS A 133 -3.24 -12.49 7.33
CA LYS A 133 -2.29 -12.58 8.44
C LYS A 133 -1.16 -13.57 8.17
N LYS A 134 -1.43 -14.70 7.51
CA LYS A 134 -0.40 -15.70 7.14
C LYS A 134 0.66 -15.13 6.19
N LEU A 135 0.32 -14.12 5.37
CA LEU A 135 1.27 -13.48 4.46
C LEU A 135 2.35 -12.68 5.18
N GLU A 136 2.09 -12.25 6.42
CA GLU A 136 3.09 -11.51 7.20
C GLU A 136 4.32 -12.38 7.54
N ASP A 137 4.17 -13.70 7.63
CA ASP A 137 5.29 -14.65 7.78
C ASP A 137 6.25 -14.65 6.57
N TYR A 138 5.82 -14.08 5.44
CA TYR A 138 6.56 -13.93 4.19
C TYR A 138 6.95 -12.48 3.89
N ASN A 139 6.88 -11.58 4.88
CA ASN A 139 7.08 -10.12 4.72
C ASN A 139 6.09 -9.44 3.76
N ILE A 140 4.94 -10.06 3.47
CA ILE A 140 3.92 -9.46 2.61
C ILE A 140 2.84 -8.84 3.49
N LYS A 141 2.74 -7.50 3.45
CA LYS A 141 1.64 -6.77 4.07
C LYS A 141 0.61 -6.39 3.01
N VAL A 142 -0.56 -7.02 3.04
CA VAL A 142 -1.69 -6.66 2.18
C VAL A 142 -2.31 -5.36 2.69
N LEU A 143 -2.37 -4.33 1.83
CA LEU A 143 -2.95 -3.03 2.15
C LEU A 143 -4.41 -2.90 1.67
N ALA A 144 -4.75 -3.59 0.57
CA ALA A 144 -6.07 -3.58 -0.04
C ALA A 144 -6.23 -4.83 -0.93
N LEU A 145 -7.47 -5.27 -1.12
CA LEU A 145 -7.85 -6.37 -2.05
C LEU A 145 -8.98 -5.97 -3.00
N ASP A 146 -9.48 -4.74 -2.88
CA ASP A 146 -10.69 -4.16 -3.46
C ASP A 146 -10.40 -3.10 -4.54
N TYR A 147 -9.17 -3.02 -5.02
CA TYR A 147 -8.81 -2.23 -6.21
C TYR A 147 -9.33 -2.91 -7.49
N PHE A 148 -10.64 -2.85 -7.68
CA PHE A 148 -11.35 -3.52 -8.76
C PHE A 148 -11.09 -2.88 -10.13
N PHE A 149 -10.70 -3.70 -11.11
CA PHE A 149 -10.42 -3.26 -12.49
C PHE A 149 -11.42 -3.79 -13.53
N GLY A 150 -12.54 -4.39 -13.10
CA GLY A 150 -13.59 -4.90 -13.98
C GLY A 150 -13.62 -6.42 -14.11
N TYR A 151 -14.78 -6.94 -14.52
CA TYR A 151 -14.92 -8.36 -14.91
C TYR A 151 -14.19 -8.64 -16.23
N ARG A 152 -13.56 -9.81 -16.31
CA ARG A 152 -12.78 -10.22 -17.48
C ARG A 152 -13.68 -10.90 -18.51
N PHE A 153 -13.77 -10.33 -19.70
CA PHE A 153 -14.53 -10.89 -20.83
C PHE A 153 -13.61 -11.40 -21.93
N MET A 154 -14.07 -12.41 -22.67
CA MET A 154 -13.37 -12.88 -23.86
C MET A 154 -13.37 -11.78 -24.93
N LYS A 155 -12.17 -11.44 -25.42
CA LYS A 155 -11.98 -10.56 -26.59
C LYS A 155 -11.39 -11.40 -27.71
N THR A 156 -12.20 -11.76 -28.70
CA THR A 156 -11.79 -12.64 -29.80
C THR A 156 -12.29 -12.13 -31.15
N ASN A 157 -11.82 -12.76 -32.24
CA ASN A 157 -12.26 -12.47 -33.60
C ASN A 157 -13.47 -13.33 -34.04
N LYS A 158 -14.09 -14.07 -33.11
CA LYS A 158 -15.29 -14.90 -33.36
C LYS A 158 -16.29 -14.73 -32.22
N GLU A 159 -17.56 -14.95 -32.53
CA GLU A 159 -18.60 -15.03 -31.51
C GLU A 159 -18.45 -16.34 -30.74
N ILE A 160 -18.47 -16.26 -29.40
CA ILE A 160 -18.37 -17.40 -28.49
C ILE A 160 -19.62 -17.42 -27.63
N TYR A 161 -20.41 -18.48 -27.75
CA TYR A 161 -21.65 -18.69 -26.97
C TYR A 161 -21.56 -19.87 -26.00
N THR A 162 -20.69 -20.85 -26.30
CA THR A 162 -20.40 -22.04 -25.49
C THR A 162 -18.91 -22.37 -25.63
N PRO A 163 -18.34 -23.20 -24.74
CA PRO A 163 -16.96 -23.71 -24.87
C PRO A 163 -16.67 -24.38 -26.22
#